data_AF-A0A0R1N3D0-F1
#
_entry.id   AF-A0A0R1N3D0-F1
#
_cell.length_a   1.000
_cell.length_b   1.000
_cell.length_c   1.000
_cell.angle_alpha   90.00
_cell.angle_beta   90.00
_cell.angle_gamma   90.00
#
_symmetry.space_group_name_H-M   'P 1'
#
loop_
_entity.id
_entity.type
_entity.pdbx_description
1 polymer ?
#
loop_
_entity_poly.entity_id
_entity_poly.type
_entity_poly.pdbx_seq_one_letter_code
_entity_poly.pdbx_strand_id
1 'polypeptide(L)' 'MNSKIKIIVSSVLFVLFLVLVVVGQRHIGYAGLGTMMVGLAGLLGLLWMYNKQYQ' A
#
# COMPACT_ATOMS: atom_id res chain seq x y z
N MET A 1 -11.58 -11.89 -12.64
CA MET A 1 -11.74 -11.93 -11.17
C MET A 1 -13.01 -11.19 -10.81
N ASN A 2 -13.87 -11.77 -9.97
CA ASN A 2 -15.16 -11.16 -9.63
C ASN A 2 -14.93 -9.75 -9.04
N SER A 3 -15.67 -8.73 -9.47
CA SER A 3 -15.37 -7.32 -9.14
C SER A 3 -15.31 -7.07 -7.63
N LYS A 4 -16.13 -7.80 -6.86
CA LYS A 4 -16.14 -7.76 -5.38
C LYS A 4 -14.82 -8.26 -4.77
N ILE A 5 -14.24 -9.33 -5.32
CA ILE A 5 -12.97 -9.90 -4.85
C ILE A 5 -11.84 -8.91 -5.07
N LYS A 6 -11.84 -8.20 -6.21
CA LYS A 6 -10.82 -7.19 -6.51
C LYS A 6 -10.84 -6.03 -5.52
N ILE A 7 -12.04 -5.57 -5.12
CA ILE A 7 -12.20 -4.51 -4.12
C ILE A 7 -11.71 -4.98 -2.75
N ILE A 8 -12.13 -6.17 -2.31
CA ILE A 8 -11.73 -6.74 -1.01
C ILE A 8 -10.21 -6.89 -0.92
N VAL A 9 -9.58 -7.44 -1.97
CA VAL A 9 -8.13 -7.61 -2.03
C VAL A 9 -7.42 -6.25 -1.97
N SER A 10 -7.86 -5.27 -2.77
CA SER A 10 -7.29 -3.92 -2.72
C SER A 10 -7.42 -3.27 -1.34
N SER A 11 -8.59 -3.38 -0.68
CA SER A 11 -8.78 -2.84 0.68
C SER A 11 -7.83 -3.48 1.69
N VAL A 12 -7.62 -4.80 1.63
CA VAL A 12 -6.69 -5.49 2.52
C VAL A 12 -5.25 -5.06 2.25
N LEU A 13 -4.83 -4.98 0.98
CA LEU A 13 -3.48 -4.49 0.64
C LEU A 13 -3.26 -3.03 1.09
N PHE A 14 -4.28 -2.18 0.96
CA PHE A 14 -4.21 -0.79 1.39
C PHE A 14 -3.92 -0.68 2.89
N VAL A 15 -4.64 -1.44 3.72
CA VAL A 15 -4.40 -1.48 5.18
C VAL A 15 -3.01 -2.03 5.48
N LEU A 16 -2.57 -3.06 4.77
CA LEU A 16 -1.26 -3.67 4.97
C LEU A 16 -0.12 -2.69 4.67
N PHE A 17 -0.19 -1.94 3.57
CA PHE A 17 0.80 -0.91 3.25
C PHE A 17 0.74 0.28 4.22
N LEU A 18 -0.44 0.67 4.69
CA LEU A 18 -0.58 1.69 5.75
C LEU A 18 0.13 1.27 7.04
N VAL A 19 -0.09 0.03 7.50
CA VAL A 19 0.60 -0.50 8.68
C VAL A 19 2.12 -0.49 8.46
N LEU A 20 2.60 -0.82 7.26
CA LEU A 20 4.03 -0.80 6.95
C LEU A 20 4.63 0.60 7.11
N VAL A 21 3.93 1.65 6.63
CA VAL A 21 4.36 3.05 6.78
C VAL A 21 4.36 3.47 8.25
N VAL A 22 3.31 3.13 9.00
CA VAL A 22 3.18 3.48 10.42
C VAL A 22 4.22 2.76 11.29
N VAL A 23 4.52 1.49 11.00
CA VAL A 23 5.57 0.74 11.71
C VAL A 23 6.95 1.27 11.35
N GLY A 24 7.19 1.64 10.09
CA GLY A 24 8.45 2.25 9.66
C GLY A 24 8.78 3.53 10.42
N GLN A 25 7.77 4.33 10.81
CA GLN A 25 7.95 5.53 11.65
C GLN A 25 8.51 5.20 13.05
N ARG A 26 8.21 4.01 13.59
CA ARG A 26 8.67 3.58 14.92
C ARG A 26 10.13 3.13 14.93
N HIS A 27 10.72 2.85 13.76
CA HIS A 27 12.12 2.50 13.61
C HIS A 27 12.94 3.73 13.20
N ILE A 28 13.63 4.35 14.16
CA ILE A 28 14.49 5.51 13.90
C ILE A 28 15.76 5.06 13.17
N GLY A 29 15.87 5.40 11.87
CA GLY A 29 17.04 5.12 11.04
C GLY A 29 16.71 4.80 9.58
N TYR A 30 17.74 4.51 8.79
CA TYR A 30 17.61 4.18 7.35
C TYR A 30 16.71 2.96 7.08
N ALA A 31 16.63 2.01 8.01
CA ALA A 31 15.73 0.87 7.92
C ALA A 31 14.24 1.26 8.02
N GLY A 32 13.91 2.22 8.89
CA GLY A 32 12.55 2.80 8.98
C GLY A 32 12.17 3.59 7.74
N LEU A 33 13.13 4.35 7.18
CA LEU A 33 12.94 5.06 5.91
C LEU A 33 12.69 4.09 4.74
N GLY A 34 13.48 3.02 4.65
CA GLY A 34 13.29 1.99 3.61
C GLY A 34 11.93 1.30 3.70
N THR A 35 11.48 0.95 4.91
CA THR A 35 10.16 0.34 5.12
C THR A 35 9.01 1.30 4.80
N MET A 36 9.14 2.58 5.13
CA MET A 36 8.19 3.62 4.72
C MET A 36 8.13 3.78 3.20
N MET A 37 9.28 3.78 2.51
CA MET A 37 9.35 3.87 1.05
C MET A 37 8.66 2.68 0.36
N VAL A 38 8.83 1.46 0.88
CA VAL A 38 8.15 0.27 0.36
C VAL A 38 6.64 0.37 0.57
N GLY A 39 6.20 0.81 1.76
CA GLY A 39 4.78 1.02 2.05
C GLY A 39 4.15 2.08 1.13
N LEU A 40 4.83 3.20 0.93
CA LEU A 40 4.40 4.26 0.01
C LEU A 40 4.35 3.80 -1.44
N ALA A 41 5.37 3.08 -1.92
CA ALA A 41 5.37 2.52 -3.27
C ALA A 41 4.19 1.55 -3.48
N GLY A 42 3.87 0.74 -2.47
CA GLY A 42 2.70 -0.13 -2.47
C GLY A 42 1.37 0.63 -2.57
N LEU A 43 1.20 1.71 -1.79
CA LEU A 43 0.02 2.57 -1.84
C LEU A 43 -0.14 3.26 -3.21
N LEU A 44 0.96 3.79 -3.76
CA LEU A 44 0.96 4.42 -5.08
C LEU A 44 0.66 3.42 -6.20
N GLY A 45 1.22 2.21 -6.13
CA GLY A 45 0.93 1.14 -7.07
C GLY A 45 -0.54 0.71 -7.03
N LEU A 46 -1.12 0.65 -5.83
CA LEU A 46 -2.54 0.35 -5.64
C LEU A 46 -3.42 1.46 -6.22
N LEU A 47 -3.07 2.72 -5.99
CA LEU A 47 -3.75 3.88 -6.55
C LEU A 47 -3.66 3.91 -8.07
N TRP A 48 -2.50 3.62 -8.64
CA TRP A 48 -2.31 3.55 -10.08
C TRP A 48 -3.14 2.43 -10.72
N MET A 49 -3.16 1.24 -10.10
CA MET A 49 -3.96 0.12 -10.58
C MET A 49 -5.47 0.40 -10.47
N TYR A 50 -5.89 1.09 -9.42
CA TYR A 50 -7.26 1.58 -9.29
C TYR A 50 -7.57 2.58 -10.41
N ASN A 51 -6.74 3.61 -10.59
CA ASN A 51 -6.95 4.68 -11.57
C ASN A 51 -6.99 4.16 -13.02
N LYS A 52 -6.15 3.16 -13.34
CA LYS A 52 -6.15 2.49 -14.65
C LYS A 52 -7.46 1.74 -14.95
N GLN A 53 -8.24 1.39 -13.93
CA GLN A 53 -9.54 0.75 -14.11
C GLN A 53 -10.67 1.76 -14.42
N TYR A 54 -10.45 3.06 -14.13
CA TYR A 54 -11.42 4.14 -14.39
C TYR A 54 -11.07 4.99 -15.62
N GLN A 55 -9.93 4.72 -16.28
CA GLN A 55 -9.58 5.24 -17.61
C GLN A 55 -10.16 4.33 -18.69
#